data_AF-A0A4P1RNZ5-F1
#
_entry.id   AF-A0A4P1RNZ5-F1
#
_cell.length_a   1.000
_cell.length_b   1.000
_cell.length_c   1.000
_cell.angle_alpha   90.00
_cell.angle_beta   90.00
_cell.angle_gamma   90.00
#
_symmetry.space_group_name_H-M   'P 1'
#
loop_
_entity.id
_entity.type
_entity.pdbx_description
1 polymer ?
#
loop_
_entity_poly.entity_id
_entity_poly.type
_entity_poly.pdbx_seq_one_letter_code
_entity_poly.pdbx_strand_id
1 'polypeptide(L)'
;MVKAASININKFIWKMYFHELLPIFVASGDDGNYAQTAASDLSLLQAISRRIHYGKFVAEAKFRESPKDYEPLIRAKDREALMKLLTSKSVEEMVIKRVEKKAMVFGQEVSVDNVVKGKYKVDPLMVSHLYKKWLIPLTKIVEVEYFLHLLD
;
A
#
# COMPACT_ATOMS: atom_id res chain seq x y z
N MET A 1 -10.25 -2.81 24.69
CA MET A 1 -9.89 -2.50 23.30
C MET A 1 -9.93 -3.79 22.51
N VAL A 2 -10.65 -3.86 21.39
CA VAL A 2 -10.75 -5.10 20.57
C VAL A 2 -9.37 -5.47 20.04
N LYS A 3 -8.96 -6.74 20.18
CA LYS A 3 -7.63 -7.24 19.81
C LYS A 3 -7.31 -7.00 18.33
N ALA A 4 -8.32 -7.06 17.45
CA ALA A 4 -8.23 -6.69 16.03
C ALA A 4 -7.75 -5.25 15.77
N ALA A 5 -8.05 -4.30 16.66
CA ALA A 5 -7.61 -2.91 16.48
C ALA A 5 -6.10 -2.72 16.72
N SER A 6 -5.46 -3.65 17.46
CA SER A 6 -4.06 -3.55 17.88
C SER A 6 -3.03 -3.97 16.82
N ILE A 7 -3.47 -4.48 15.67
CA ILE A 7 -2.58 -4.95 14.59
C ILE A 7 -1.69 -3.80 14.11
N ASN A 8 -0.38 -4.03 14.12
CA ASN A 8 0.61 -3.06 13.69
C ASN A 8 1.77 -3.78 12.99
N ILE A 9 1.89 -3.55 11.68
CA ILE A 9 2.96 -4.12 10.85
C ILE A 9 4.03 -3.08 10.47
N ASN A 10 4.14 -1.96 11.20
CA ASN A 10 5.10 -0.90 10.90
C ASN A 10 6.56 -1.39 10.90
N LYS A 11 6.91 -2.43 11.66
CA LYS A 11 8.24 -3.05 11.60
C LYS A 11 8.55 -3.62 10.20
N PHE A 12 7.57 -4.21 9.53
CA PHE A 12 7.71 -4.70 8.16
C PHE A 12 7.73 -3.56 7.16
N ILE A 13 6.86 -2.55 7.34
CA ILE A 13 6.83 -1.36 6.48
C ILE A 13 8.16 -0.63 6.53
N TRP A 14 8.76 -0.47 7.71
CA TRP A 14 10.08 0.11 7.90
C TRP A 14 11.15 -0.63 7.11
N LYS A 15 11.23 -1.96 7.26
CA LYS A 15 12.20 -2.79 6.54
C LYS A 15 12.01 -2.71 5.02
N MET A 16 10.77 -2.85 4.55
CA MET A 16 10.43 -2.74 3.12
C MET A 16 10.83 -1.36 2.57
N TYR A 17 10.56 -0.29 3.31
CA TYR A 17 10.89 1.07 2.90
C TYR A 17 12.38 1.26 2.67
N PHE A 18 13.21 0.99 3.69
CA PHE A 18 14.64 1.28 3.62
C PHE A 18 15.44 0.25 2.80
N HIS A 19 15.06 -1.03 2.84
CA HIS A 19 15.85 -2.09 2.21
C HIS A 19 15.39 -2.43 0.80
N GLU A 20 14.15 -2.13 0.42
CA GLU A 20 13.60 -2.52 -0.87
C GLU A 20 13.09 -1.36 -1.71
N LEU A 21 12.37 -0.39 -1.12
CA LEU A 21 11.81 0.74 -1.86
C LEU A 21 12.85 1.82 -2.12
N LEU A 22 13.54 2.31 -1.08
CA LEU A 22 14.47 3.42 -1.20
C LEU A 22 15.58 3.14 -2.24
N PRO A 23 16.26 1.97 -2.24
CA PRO A 23 17.36 1.71 -3.18
C PRO A 23 16.96 1.66 -4.65
N ILE A 24 15.69 1.38 -4.97
CA ILE A 24 15.19 1.36 -6.35
C ILE A 24 14.56 2.69 -6.76
N PHE A 25 14.18 3.54 -5.79
CA PHE A 25 13.41 4.75 -6.02
C PHE A 25 14.27 6.01 -6.14
N VAL A 26 15.40 6.06 -5.43
CA VAL A 26 16.32 7.20 -5.46
C VAL A 26 17.62 6.85 -6.18
N ALA A 27 18.22 7.85 -6.82
CA ALA A 27 19.56 7.71 -7.39
C ALA A 27 20.60 7.60 -6.26
N SER A 28 21.67 6.84 -6.49
CA SER A 28 22.81 6.79 -5.58
C SER A 28 23.54 8.14 -5.56
N GLY A 29 23.90 8.62 -4.39
CA GLY A 29 24.67 9.85 -4.21
C GLY A 29 24.49 10.43 -2.82
N ASP A 30 25.18 11.54 -2.55
CA ASP A 30 24.99 12.36 -1.35
C ASP A 30 24.99 13.82 -1.78
N ASP A 31 23.88 14.51 -1.56
CA ASP A 31 23.67 15.92 -1.88
C ASP A 31 23.69 16.84 -0.64
N GLY A 32 23.94 16.27 0.54
CA GLY A 32 23.97 16.98 1.82
C GLY A 32 22.60 17.38 2.39
N ASN A 33 21.47 17.07 1.72
CA ASN A 33 20.14 17.53 2.12
C ASN A 33 19.47 16.65 3.19
N TYR A 34 20.23 16.19 4.19
CA TYR A 34 19.79 15.17 5.15
C TYR A 34 18.50 15.51 5.90
N ALA A 35 18.33 16.76 6.33
CA ALA A 35 17.13 17.18 7.07
C ALA A 35 15.86 17.12 6.20
N GLN A 36 15.97 17.49 4.92
CA GLN A 36 14.85 17.44 3.97
C GLN A 36 14.53 15.99 3.59
N THR A 37 15.56 15.16 3.41
CA THR A 37 15.42 13.73 3.16
C THR A 37 14.70 13.05 4.32
N ALA A 38 15.13 13.25 5.56
CA ALA A 38 14.49 12.65 6.73
C ALA A 38 13.02 13.08 6.90
N ALA A 39 12.69 14.34 6.62
CA ALA A 39 11.31 14.82 6.66
C ALA A 39 10.43 14.20 5.56
N SER A 40 10.99 14.02 4.37
CA SER A 40 10.32 13.37 3.23
C SER A 40 10.10 11.88 3.49
N ASP A 41 11.11 11.19 4.03
CA ASP A 41 11.03 9.79 4.43
C ASP A 41 9.93 9.56 5.47
N LEU A 42 9.88 10.40 6.51
CA LEU A 42 8.86 10.32 7.54
C LEU A 42 7.46 10.50 6.94
N SER A 43 7.30 11.50 6.07
CA SER A 43 6.02 11.78 5.40
C SER A 43 5.55 10.58 4.56
N LEU A 44 6.46 9.96 3.80
CA LEU A 44 6.15 8.81 2.96
C LEU A 44 5.86 7.55 3.78
N LEU A 45 6.66 7.28 4.82
CA LEU A 45 6.42 6.18 5.78
C LEU A 45 5.04 6.30 6.44
N GLN A 46 4.65 7.50 6.88
CA GLN A 46 3.34 7.75 7.47
C GLN A 46 2.20 7.52 6.45
N ALA A 47 2.38 7.97 5.20
CA ALA A 47 1.39 7.75 4.14
C ALA A 47 1.22 6.26 3.81
N ILE A 48 2.33 5.52 3.66
CA ILE A 48 2.33 4.08 3.42
C ILE A 48 1.69 3.33 4.59
N SER A 49 2.12 3.64 5.81
CA SER A 49 1.56 3.04 7.04
C SER A 49 0.06 3.25 7.12
N ARG A 50 -0.42 4.48 6.91
CA ARG A 50 -1.85 4.79 6.92
C ARG A 50 -2.60 4.01 5.85
N ARG A 51 -2.10 3.98 4.61
CA ARG A 51 -2.75 3.28 3.49
C ARG A 51 -2.90 1.79 3.73
N ILE A 52 -1.85 1.16 4.27
CA ILE A 52 -1.82 -0.27 4.57
C ILE A 52 -2.71 -0.60 5.76
N HIS A 53 -2.61 0.15 6.86
CA HIS A 53 -3.42 -0.10 8.05
C HIS A 53 -4.88 0.29 7.87
N TYR A 54 -5.23 1.09 6.87
CA TYR A 54 -6.62 1.30 6.46
C TYR A 54 -7.31 0.00 6.04
N GLY A 55 -6.55 -1.06 5.74
CA GLY A 55 -7.05 -2.42 5.56
C GLY A 55 -7.98 -2.88 6.69
N LYS A 56 -7.79 -2.42 7.94
CA LYS A 56 -8.70 -2.72 9.05
C LYS A 56 -10.14 -2.28 8.77
N PHE A 57 -10.31 -1.06 8.26
CA PHE A 57 -11.63 -0.51 7.93
C PHE A 57 -12.21 -1.16 6.67
N VAL A 58 -11.36 -1.52 5.70
CA VAL A 58 -11.76 -2.25 4.51
C VAL A 58 -12.27 -3.64 4.88
N ALA A 59 -11.54 -4.36 5.73
CA ALA A 59 -11.93 -5.66 6.24
C ALA A 59 -13.27 -5.59 6.99
N GLU A 60 -13.44 -4.62 7.90
CA GLU A 60 -14.70 -4.42 8.61
C GLU A 60 -15.88 -4.15 7.66
N ALA A 61 -15.68 -3.30 6.64
CA ALA A 61 -16.72 -3.03 5.65
C ALA A 61 -17.11 -4.29 4.87
N LYS A 62 -16.13 -5.08 4.42
CA LYS A 62 -16.35 -6.35 3.70
C LYS A 62 -17.05 -7.40 4.58
N PHE A 63 -16.66 -7.50 5.86
CA PHE A 63 -17.32 -8.40 6.81
C PHE A 63 -18.79 -8.04 6.98
N ARG A 64 -19.10 -6.76 7.15
CA ARG A 64 -20.50 -6.29 7.30
C ARG A 64 -21.34 -6.52 6.05
N GLU A 65 -20.74 -6.42 4.88
CA GLU A 65 -21.42 -6.68 3.60
C GLU A 65 -21.79 -8.16 3.45
N SER A 66 -20.87 -9.07 3.77
CA SER A 66 -21.08 -10.52 3.61
C SER A 66 -20.61 -11.37 4.80
N PRO A 67 -21.22 -11.26 6.00
CA PRO A 67 -20.71 -11.94 7.20
C PRO A 67 -20.62 -13.46 7.04
N LYS A 68 -21.62 -14.05 6.35
CA LYS A 68 -21.74 -15.51 6.14
C LYS A 68 -20.56 -16.11 5.35
N ASP A 69 -19.91 -15.32 4.50
CA ASP A 69 -18.77 -15.79 3.70
C ASP A 69 -17.47 -15.80 4.52
N TYR A 70 -17.34 -14.86 5.46
CA TYR A 70 -16.13 -14.69 6.27
C TYR A 70 -16.17 -15.45 7.60
N GLU A 71 -17.32 -15.53 8.29
CA GLU A 71 -17.44 -16.13 9.62
C GLU A 71 -16.89 -17.57 9.71
N PRO A 72 -17.20 -18.50 8.78
CA PRO A 72 -16.67 -19.87 8.85
C PRO A 72 -15.15 -19.89 8.75
N LEU A 73 -14.59 -19.06 7.85
CA LEU A 73 -13.15 -18.96 7.62
C LEU A 73 -12.43 -18.33 8.81
N ILE A 74 -13.04 -17.32 9.44
CA ILE A 74 -12.51 -16.68 10.65
C ILE A 74 -12.47 -17.67 11.81
N ARG A 75 -13.57 -18.40 12.05
CA ARG A 75 -13.64 -19.40 13.14
C ARG A 75 -12.66 -20.55 12.93
N ALA A 76 -12.45 -20.98 11.69
CA ALA A 76 -11.46 -21.98 11.33
C ALA A 76 -10.00 -21.45 11.35
N LYS A 77 -9.81 -20.13 11.49
CA LYS A 77 -8.51 -19.44 11.37
C LYS A 77 -7.81 -19.71 10.02
N ASP A 78 -8.59 -19.88 8.96
CA ASP A 78 -8.10 -20.21 7.62
C ASP A 78 -7.57 -18.97 6.89
N ARG A 79 -6.29 -18.67 7.13
CA ARG A 79 -5.56 -17.55 6.52
C ARG A 79 -5.56 -17.60 5.00
N GLU A 80 -5.43 -18.79 4.42
CA GLU A 80 -5.29 -18.97 2.98
C GLU A 80 -6.62 -18.72 2.26
N ALA A 81 -7.70 -19.30 2.79
CA ALA A 81 -9.04 -19.06 2.26
C ALA A 81 -9.45 -17.59 2.37
N LEU A 82 -9.15 -16.92 3.50
CA LEU A 82 -9.39 -15.48 3.66
C LEU A 82 -8.61 -14.65 2.64
N MET A 83 -7.32 -14.96 2.43
CA MET A 83 -6.50 -14.26 1.42
C MET A 83 -7.05 -14.45 0.00
N LYS A 84 -7.52 -15.66 -0.32
CA LYS A 84 -8.12 -15.98 -1.62
C LYS A 84 -9.43 -15.22 -1.81
N LEU A 85 -10.31 -15.20 -0.81
CA LEU A 85 -11.58 -14.48 -0.82
C LEU A 85 -11.37 -12.96 -1.00
N LEU A 86 -10.33 -12.40 -0.37
CA LEU A 86 -9.96 -11.00 -0.50
C LEU A 86 -9.39 -10.61 -1.88
N THR A 87 -8.85 -11.58 -2.63
CA THR A 87 -8.10 -11.31 -3.85
C THR A 87 -9.03 -11.15 -5.05
N SER A 88 -9.19 -9.89 -5.49
CA SER A 88 -9.87 -9.55 -6.73
C SER A 88 -8.87 -9.00 -7.75
N LYS A 89 -8.42 -9.87 -8.67
CA LYS A 89 -7.40 -9.53 -9.68
C LYS A 89 -7.79 -8.30 -10.52
N SER A 90 -9.06 -8.21 -10.93
CA SER A 90 -9.55 -7.09 -11.73
C SER A 90 -9.46 -5.76 -10.97
N VAL A 91 -9.81 -5.75 -9.67
CA VAL A 91 -9.70 -4.56 -8.83
C VAL A 91 -8.24 -4.17 -8.61
N GLU A 92 -7.37 -5.15 -8.36
CA GLU A 92 -5.93 -4.90 -8.20
C GLU A 92 -5.32 -4.29 -9.47
N GLU A 93 -5.62 -4.85 -10.65
CA GLU A 93 -5.17 -4.32 -11.94
C GLU A 93 -5.69 -2.90 -12.21
N MET A 94 -6.96 -2.62 -11.90
CA MET A 94 -7.51 -1.27 -12.02
C MET A 94 -6.80 -0.28 -11.09
N VAL A 95 -6.48 -0.68 -9.85
CA VAL A 95 -5.71 0.15 -8.92
C VAL A 95 -4.33 0.46 -9.47
N ILE A 96 -3.62 -0.55 -9.99
CA ILE A 96 -2.28 -0.41 -10.57
C ILE A 96 -2.28 0.55 -11.76
N LYS A 97 -3.18 0.35 -12.73
CA LYS A 97 -3.33 1.23 -13.90
C LYS A 97 -3.66 2.66 -13.51
N ARG A 98 -4.52 2.85 -12.51
CA ARG A 98 -4.89 4.18 -12.02
C ARG A 98 -3.73 4.87 -11.31
N VAL A 99 -2.94 4.13 -10.54
CA VAL A 99 -1.74 4.66 -9.87
C VAL A 99 -0.72 5.12 -10.90
N GLU A 100 -0.45 4.31 -11.92
CA GLU A 100 0.44 4.66 -13.02
C GLU A 100 -0.01 5.95 -13.72
N LYS A 101 -1.29 6.03 -14.11
CA LYS A 101 -1.85 7.24 -14.73
C LYS A 101 -1.71 8.48 -13.83
N LYS A 102 -1.90 8.34 -12.52
CA LYS A 102 -1.68 9.45 -11.57
C LYS A 102 -0.22 9.86 -11.51
N ALA A 103 0.70 8.90 -11.47
CA ALA A 103 2.13 9.19 -11.48
C ALA A 103 2.57 9.90 -12.76
N MET A 104 2.01 9.53 -13.92
CA MET A 104 2.22 10.27 -15.17
C MET A 104 1.73 11.72 -15.06
N VAL A 105 0.50 11.92 -14.61
CA VAL A 105 -0.13 13.26 -14.54
C VAL A 105 0.57 14.18 -13.53
N PHE A 106 1.00 13.67 -12.38
CA PHE A 106 1.67 14.49 -11.35
C PHE A 106 3.19 14.59 -11.54
N GLY A 107 3.78 13.63 -12.25
CA GLY A 107 5.21 13.58 -12.53
C GLY A 107 5.63 14.36 -13.77
N GLN A 108 4.69 14.81 -14.61
CA GLN A 108 4.99 15.59 -15.80
C GLN A 108 5.44 17.02 -15.46
N GLU A 109 6.27 17.61 -16.33
CA GLU A 109 6.50 19.04 -16.32
C GLU A 109 5.28 19.76 -16.92
N VAL A 110 4.79 20.78 -16.22
CA VAL A 110 3.66 21.60 -16.67
C VAL A 110 4.22 22.90 -17.22
N SER A 111 4.12 23.11 -18.53
CA SER A 111 4.55 24.32 -19.23
C SER A 111 3.36 25.05 -19.84
N VAL A 112 3.48 26.37 -20.00
CA VAL A 112 2.41 27.24 -20.55
C VAL A 112 2.05 26.85 -21.99
N ASP A 113 3.01 26.32 -22.74
CA ASP A 113 2.85 25.96 -24.15
C ASP A 113 2.16 24.60 -24.38
N ASN A 114 1.69 23.92 -23.30
CA ASN A 114 1.04 22.60 -23.32
C ASN A 114 1.84 21.48 -24.02
N VAL A 115 3.12 21.70 -24.31
CA VAL A 115 3.96 20.67 -24.89
C VAL A 115 4.50 19.81 -23.76
N VAL A 116 4.05 18.54 -23.71
CA VAL A 116 4.64 17.53 -22.84
C VAL A 116 6.04 17.20 -23.38
N LYS A 117 7.03 18.00 -22.98
CA LYS A 117 8.45 17.76 -23.22
C LYS A 117 9.09 17.48 -21.88
N GLY A 118 9.62 16.27 -21.69
CA GLY A 118 10.42 15.97 -20.50
C GLY A 118 10.30 14.53 -19.99
N LYS A 119 11.24 14.18 -19.12
CA LYS A 119 11.24 12.95 -18.33
C LYS A 119 10.34 13.15 -17.11
N TYR A 120 9.54 12.17 -16.72
CA TYR A 120 8.77 12.25 -15.48
C TYR A 120 9.72 12.42 -14.28
N LYS A 121 9.32 13.23 -13.29
CA LYS A 121 10.07 13.39 -12.03
C LYS A 121 10.32 12.07 -11.31
N VAL A 122 9.37 11.14 -11.46
CA VAL A 122 9.45 9.76 -10.99
C VAL A 122 8.90 8.86 -12.09
N ASP A 123 9.53 7.72 -12.34
CA ASP A 123 9.05 6.74 -13.31
C ASP A 123 7.65 6.19 -12.90
N PRO A 124 6.59 6.44 -13.69
CA PRO A 124 5.25 5.95 -13.39
C PRO A 124 5.14 4.43 -13.24
N LEU A 125 5.93 3.67 -14.01
CA LEU A 125 5.95 2.20 -13.95
C LEU A 125 6.54 1.70 -12.65
N MET A 126 7.55 2.40 -12.13
CA MET A 126 8.13 2.10 -10.82
C MET A 126 7.09 2.30 -9.71
N VAL A 127 6.30 3.38 -9.75
CA VAL A 127 5.25 3.64 -8.75
C VAL A 127 4.17 2.56 -8.79
N SER A 128 3.74 2.15 -9.98
CA SER A 128 2.73 1.09 -10.14
C SER A 128 3.26 -0.28 -9.68
N HIS A 129 4.54 -0.55 -9.93
CA HIS A 129 5.24 -1.74 -9.43
C HIS A 129 5.30 -1.77 -7.90
N LEU A 130 5.61 -0.65 -7.23
CA LEU A 130 5.62 -0.55 -5.77
C LEU A 130 4.25 -0.90 -5.18
N TYR A 131 3.16 -0.41 -5.79
CA TYR A 131 1.80 -0.74 -5.37
C TYR A 131 1.51 -2.24 -5.50
N LYS A 132 1.87 -2.83 -6.64
CA LYS A 132 1.65 -4.26 -6.93
C LYS A 132 2.46 -5.16 -5.99
N LYS A 133 3.74 -4.83 -5.77
CA LYS A 133 4.67 -5.67 -5.00
C LYS A 133 4.45 -5.56 -3.50
N TRP A 134 4.16 -4.35 -3.00
CA TRP A 134 4.16 -4.08 -1.55
C TRP A 134 2.83 -3.62 -1.00
N LEU A 135 2.29 -2.51 -1.50
CA LEU A 135 1.15 -1.86 -0.82
C LEU A 135 -0.10 -2.73 -0.85
N ILE A 136 -0.43 -3.33 -2.00
CA ILE A 136 -1.61 -4.20 -2.12
C ILE A 136 -1.44 -5.46 -1.25
N PRO A 137 -0.35 -6.25 -1.37
CA PRO A 137 -0.16 -7.43 -0.52
C PRO A 137 -0.14 -7.14 0.99
N LEU A 138 0.58 -6.10 1.42
CA LEU A 138 0.65 -5.73 2.85
C LEU A 138 -0.70 -5.26 3.39
N THR A 139 -1.51 -4.56 2.58
CA THR A 139 -2.88 -4.20 2.98
C THR A 139 -3.73 -5.45 3.19
N LYS A 140 -3.66 -6.44 2.28
CA LYS A 140 -4.39 -7.70 2.42
C LYS A 140 -3.93 -8.50 3.64
N ILE A 141 -2.64 -8.47 3.98
CA ILE A 141 -2.14 -9.08 5.23
C ILE A 141 -2.81 -8.42 6.45
N VAL A 142 -2.93 -7.09 6.48
CA VAL A 142 -3.65 -6.39 7.55
C VAL A 142 -5.13 -6.80 7.59
N GLU A 143 -5.79 -6.92 6.43
CA GLU A 143 -7.18 -7.38 6.34
C GLU A 143 -7.35 -8.79 6.93
N VAL A 144 -6.46 -9.74 6.57
CA VAL A 144 -6.47 -11.10 7.12
C VAL A 144 -6.22 -11.11 8.62
N GLU A 145 -5.20 -10.40 9.10
CA GLU A 145 -4.94 -10.31 10.54
C GLU A 145 -6.13 -9.71 11.29
N TYR A 146 -6.83 -8.74 10.69
CA TYR A 146 -8.01 -8.12 11.30
C TYR A 146 -9.12 -9.15 11.48
N PHE A 147 -9.44 -9.90 10.43
CA PHE A 147 -10.44 -10.96 10.46
C PHE A 147 -10.17 -12.00 11.54
N LEU A 148 -8.92 -12.45 11.68
CA LEU A 148 -8.56 -13.50 12.65
C LEU A 148 -8.74 -13.11 14.11
N HIS A 149 -8.86 -11.81 14.40
CA HIS A 149 -9.07 -11.26 15.74
C HIS A 149 -10.45 -10.61 15.88
N LEU A 150 -11.32 -10.73 14.87
CA LEU A 150 -12.61 -10.04 14.84
C LEU A 150 -13.64 -10.71 15.76
N LEU A 151 -13.62 -12.04 15.82
CA LEU A 151 -14.52 -12.88 16.63
C LEU A 151 -13.82 -13.48 17.86
N ASP A 152 -12.63 -12.97 18.20
CA ASP A 152 -11.84 -13.33 19.39
C ASP A 152 -12.52 -12.85 20.69
#